data_AF-A0A1G4SVW9-F1
#
_entry.id   AF-A0A1G4SVW9-F1
#
_cell.length_a   1.000
_cell.length_b   1.000
_cell.length_c   1.000
_cell.angle_alpha   90.00
_cell.angle_beta   90.00
_cell.angle_gamma   90.00
#
_symmetry.space_group_name_H-M   'P 1'
#
loop_
_entity.id
_entity.type
_entity.pdbx_description
1 polymer ?
#
loop_
_entity_poly.entity_id
_entity_poly.type
_entity_poly.pdbx_seq_one_letter_code
_entity_poly.pdbx_strand_id
1 'polypeptide(L)'
;MSWQVKFLLVFAIIVMGTVLYLKRQPAMDYARAAMAHKTSAVEGVAAATNNQDQAAHELWNAIAPCWSRLANAYTLPTRLKLSFDERGELATPPEIERDPNERITEQTLQSEALALQAVAACAPYRIGRNQQNVAVTLPSPNRPATTISDRR
;
A
#
# COMPACT_ATOMS: atom_id res chain seq x y z
N MET A 1 37.38 -40.95 -23.65
CA MET A 1 37.76 -39.52 -23.68
C MET A 1 36.51 -38.70 -23.98
N SER A 2 36.09 -37.66 -23.28
CA SER A 2 36.28 -37.20 -21.91
C SER A 2 35.08 -36.25 -21.70
N TRP A 3 33.97 -36.76 -21.16
CA TRP A 3 32.76 -35.95 -20.88
C TRP A 3 32.99 -34.89 -19.79
N GLN A 4 34.11 -34.96 -19.08
CA GLN A 4 34.43 -34.06 -17.97
C GLN A 4 34.99 -32.69 -18.41
N VAL A 5 35.46 -32.53 -19.65
CA VAL A 5 36.09 -31.25 -20.07
C VAL A 5 35.05 -30.19 -20.45
N LYS A 6 33.86 -30.60 -20.95
CA LYS A 6 32.80 -29.65 -21.34
C LYS A 6 32.16 -28.93 -20.15
N PHE A 7 32.08 -29.57 -18.98
CA PHE A 7 31.49 -28.97 -17.78
C PHE A 7 32.38 -27.88 -17.15
N LEU A 8 33.70 -28.05 -17.20
CA LEU A 8 34.66 -27.08 -16.65
C LEU A 8 34.65 -25.74 -17.41
N LEU A 9 34.35 -25.74 -18.71
CA LEU A 9 34.35 -24.51 -19.51
C LEU A 9 33.08 -23.65 -19.29
N VAL A 10 31.95 -24.28 -18.99
CA VAL A 10 30.69 -23.57 -18.68
C VAL A 10 30.74 -22.96 -17.28
N PHE A 11 31.31 -23.67 -16.30
CA PHE A 11 31.45 -23.14 -14.94
C PHE A 11 32.39 -21.91 -14.88
N ALA A 12 33.45 -21.89 -15.68
CA ALA A 12 34.36 -20.74 -15.74
C ALA A 12 33.68 -19.46 -16.26
N ILE A 13 32.74 -19.57 -17.21
CA ILE A 13 32.01 -18.40 -17.75
C ILE A 13 31.01 -17.86 -16.74
N ILE A 14 30.33 -18.73 -15.99
CA ILE A 14 29.32 -18.33 -15.01
C ILE A 14 29.98 -17.63 -13.80
N VAL A 15 31.13 -18.12 -13.33
CA VAL A 15 31.81 -17.53 -12.16
C VAL A 15 32.48 -16.19 -12.49
N MET A 16 32.98 -15.98 -13.71
CA MET A 16 33.54 -14.67 -14.12
C MET A 16 32.46 -13.60 -14.38
N GLY A 17 31.23 -14.00 -14.72
CA GLY A 17 30.11 -13.06 -14.90
C GLY A 17 29.63 -12.40 -13.60
N THR A 18 29.70 -13.11 -12.47
CA THR A 18 29.15 -12.64 -11.20
C THR A 18 30.07 -11.67 -10.44
N VAL A 19 31.39 -11.74 -10.66
CA VAL A 19 32.36 -10.87 -9.96
C VAL A 19 32.36 -9.43 -10.49
N LEU A 20 31.92 -9.21 -11.73
CA LEU A 20 31.80 -7.86 -12.33
C LEU A 20 30.51 -7.12 -11.97
N TYR A 21 29.57 -7.74 -11.24
CA TYR A 21 28.28 -7.14 -10.88
C TYR A 21 28.19 -6.67 -9.43
N LEU A 22 29.32 -6.50 -8.74
CA LEU A 22 29.39 -6.08 -7.33
C LEU A 22 30.00 -4.68 -7.11
N LYS A 23 30.16 -3.87 -8.17
CA LYS A 23 30.73 -2.51 -8.02
C LYS A 23 30.12 -1.46 -8.94
N ARG A 24 28.81 -1.23 -8.83
CA ARG A 24 28.18 -0.01 -9.34
C ARG A 24 27.22 0.54 -8.29
N GLN A 25 27.77 1.34 -7.40
CA GLN A 25 27.03 2.23 -6.51
C GLN A 25 26.64 3.48 -7.31
N PRO A 26 25.35 3.75 -7.59
CA PRO A 26 24.88 5.11 -7.83
C PRO A 26 24.59 5.76 -6.47
N ALA A 27 25.64 6.20 -5.78
CA ALA A 27 25.51 7.25 -4.80
C ALA A 27 25.36 8.57 -5.58
N MET A 28 24.13 8.97 -5.91
CA MET A 28 23.71 10.35 -6.27
C MET A 28 22.27 10.36 -6.81
N ASP A 29 21.26 10.13 -5.96
CA ASP A 29 19.85 10.45 -6.29
C ASP A 29 19.02 10.91 -5.07
N TYR A 30 19.67 11.27 -3.95
CA TYR A 30 18.96 11.77 -2.76
C TYR A 30 18.82 13.30 -2.73
N ALA A 31 19.35 14.04 -3.71
CA ALA A 31 19.32 15.50 -3.73
C ALA A 31 18.20 16.12 -4.59
N ARG A 32 17.41 15.33 -5.35
CA ARG A 32 16.35 15.87 -6.23
C ARG A 32 14.92 15.73 -5.67
N ALA A 33 14.75 15.04 -4.54
CA ALA A 33 13.44 14.87 -3.91
C ALA A 33 13.03 16.05 -2.99
N ALA A 34 13.92 17.00 -2.71
CA ALA A 34 13.68 18.08 -1.73
C ALA A 34 13.09 19.39 -2.30
N MET A 35 12.83 19.49 -3.61
CA MET A 35 12.48 20.77 -4.27
C MET A 35 11.18 20.76 -5.10
N ALA A 36 10.31 19.77 -4.96
CA ALA A 36 9.03 19.73 -5.68
C ALA A 36 7.81 19.76 -4.75
N HIS A 37 7.86 20.60 -3.72
CA HIS A 37 6.67 21.09 -3.03
C HIS A 37 6.45 22.56 -3.39
N LYS A 38 5.87 22.84 -4.56
CA LYS A 38 5.04 24.03 -4.76
C LYS A 38 4.30 23.98 -6.10
N THR A 39 2.97 24.14 -6.00
CA THR A 39 2.02 24.47 -7.08
C THR A 39 1.81 23.33 -8.10
N SER A 40 0.63 23.04 -8.61
CA SER A 40 -0.76 23.44 -8.37
C SER A 40 -1.61 22.37 -9.05
N ALA A 41 -2.85 22.19 -8.60
CA ALA A 41 -3.91 21.55 -9.36
C ALA A 41 -3.87 21.94 -10.85
N VAL A 42 -3.99 20.97 -11.76
CA VAL A 42 -4.99 20.82 -12.85
C VAL A 42 -4.55 19.67 -13.78
N GLU A 43 -5.45 18.69 -13.94
CA GLU A 43 -5.60 17.67 -15.01
C GLU A 43 -4.36 16.99 -15.62
N GLY A 44 -4.24 15.69 -15.33
CA GLY A 44 -3.31 14.79 -16.02
C GLY A 44 -3.22 13.40 -15.38
N VAL A 45 -4.31 12.83 -14.89
CA VAL A 45 -4.37 11.45 -14.36
C VAL A 45 -5.44 10.68 -15.12
N ALA A 46 -5.10 10.27 -16.34
CA ALA A 46 -5.90 9.32 -17.09
C ALA A 46 -4.92 8.37 -17.80
N ALA A 47 -5.16 7.08 -17.62
CA ALA A 47 -4.47 5.95 -18.26
C ALA A 47 -3.22 5.37 -17.55
N ALA A 48 -3.33 5.08 -16.24
CA ALA A 48 -2.71 3.89 -15.60
C ALA A 48 -3.15 3.65 -14.14
N THR A 49 -3.83 4.59 -13.48
CA THR A 49 -4.19 4.52 -12.04
C THR A 49 -5.66 4.14 -11.77
N ASN A 50 -6.52 4.14 -12.79
CA ASN A 50 -7.98 4.07 -12.61
C ASN A 50 -8.48 2.81 -11.88
N ASN A 51 -7.89 1.64 -12.13
CA ASN A 51 -8.41 0.39 -11.58
C ASN A 51 -8.11 0.23 -10.08
N GLN A 52 -6.91 0.62 -9.62
CA GLN A 52 -6.57 0.56 -8.20
C GLN A 52 -7.28 1.67 -7.40
N ASP A 53 -7.40 2.86 -7.97
CA ASP A 53 -8.13 3.96 -7.33
C ASP A 53 -9.63 3.62 -7.19
N GLN A 54 -10.22 3.01 -8.23
CA GLN A 54 -11.59 2.53 -8.20
C GLN A 54 -11.78 1.42 -7.16
N ALA A 55 -10.87 0.45 -7.10
CA ALA A 55 -10.94 -0.63 -6.13
C ALA A 55 -10.79 -0.14 -4.68
N ALA A 56 -9.90 0.82 -4.44
CA ALA A 56 -9.76 1.46 -3.14
C ALA A 56 -11.04 2.21 -2.74
N HIS A 57 -11.70 2.87 -3.71
CA HIS A 57 -12.98 3.54 -3.48
C HIS A 57 -14.12 2.55 -3.18
N GLU A 58 -14.23 1.48 -3.96
CA GLU A 58 -15.21 0.40 -3.72
C GLU A 58 -14.98 -0.28 -2.36
N LEU A 59 -13.71 -0.52 -2.01
CA LEU A 59 -13.31 -1.07 -0.71
C LEU A 59 -13.70 -0.15 0.45
N TRP A 60 -13.42 1.15 0.32
CA TRP A 60 -13.85 2.13 1.31
C TRP A 60 -15.38 2.12 1.47
N ASN A 61 -16.13 2.13 0.38
CA ASN A 61 -17.60 2.12 0.43
C ASN A 61 -18.14 0.87 1.12
N ALA A 62 -17.46 -0.28 0.99
CA ALA A 62 -17.80 -1.50 1.70
C ALA A 62 -17.48 -1.43 3.21
N ILE A 63 -16.37 -0.82 3.61
CA ILE A 63 -15.92 -0.76 5.02
C ILE A 63 -16.58 0.39 5.80
N ALA A 64 -16.84 1.52 5.16
CA ALA A 64 -17.36 2.75 5.75
C ALA A 64 -18.52 2.54 6.75
N PRO A 65 -19.58 1.74 6.45
CA PRO A 65 -20.67 1.53 7.40
C PRO A 65 -20.23 0.82 8.68
N CYS A 66 -19.31 -0.15 8.62
CA CYS A 66 -18.78 -0.78 9.83
C CYS A 66 -17.82 0.13 10.58
N TRP A 67 -16.96 0.86 9.87
CA TRP A 67 -16.04 1.83 10.47
C TRP A 67 -16.79 2.89 11.27
N SER A 68 -17.86 3.45 10.70
CA SER A 68 -18.66 4.50 11.35
C SER A 68 -19.30 4.08 12.69
N ARG A 69 -19.50 2.78 12.91
CA ARG A 69 -20.08 2.24 14.15
C ARG A 69 -19.04 2.00 15.25
N LEU A 70 -17.78 1.81 14.86
CA LEU A 70 -16.69 1.41 15.76
C LEU A 70 -15.76 2.58 16.09
N ALA A 71 -15.49 3.42 15.09
CA ALA A 71 -14.61 4.56 15.23
C ALA A 71 -15.23 5.62 16.13
N ASN A 72 -14.40 6.22 16.98
CA ASN A 72 -14.81 7.25 17.92
C ASN A 72 -13.90 8.49 17.81
N ALA A 73 -14.17 9.48 18.66
CA ALA A 73 -13.44 10.74 18.71
C ALA A 73 -11.91 10.61 18.86
N TYR A 74 -11.44 9.53 19.47
CA TYR A 74 -10.04 9.26 19.75
C TYR A 74 -9.38 8.34 18.73
N THR A 75 -10.13 7.86 17.72
CA THR A 75 -9.59 6.97 16.71
C THR A 75 -8.70 7.74 15.72
N LEU A 76 -7.46 7.25 15.57
CA LEU A 76 -6.47 7.80 14.64
C LEU A 76 -6.66 7.23 13.23
N PRO A 77 -6.23 7.97 12.18
CA PRO A 77 -6.23 7.43 10.83
C PRO A 77 -5.37 6.17 10.73
N THR A 78 -5.86 5.13 10.06
CA THR A 78 -5.15 3.86 9.90
C THR A 78 -5.12 3.47 8.42
N ARG A 79 -3.97 3.02 7.92
CA ARG A 79 -3.84 2.47 6.56
C ARG A 79 -3.80 0.95 6.60
N LEU A 80 -4.63 0.33 5.77
CA LEU A 80 -4.68 -1.13 5.63
C LEU A 80 -4.43 -1.52 4.17
N LYS A 81 -3.71 -2.63 3.98
CA LYS A 81 -3.56 -3.32 2.70
C LYS A 81 -4.32 -4.63 2.75
N LEU A 82 -5.20 -4.83 1.78
CA LEU A 82 -6.03 -6.01 1.66
C LEU A 82 -5.78 -6.70 0.33
N SER A 83 -5.77 -8.03 0.36
CA SER A 83 -5.67 -8.86 -0.85
C SER A 83 -6.88 -9.77 -0.92
N PHE A 84 -7.44 -9.89 -2.12
CA PHE A 84 -8.68 -10.60 -2.40
C PHE A 84 -8.44 -11.77 -3.34
N ASP A 85 -9.12 -12.88 -3.09
CA ASP A 85 -9.05 -14.08 -3.92
C ASP A 85 -9.98 -13.98 -5.15
N GLU A 86 -10.07 -15.06 -5.92
CA GLU A 86 -10.94 -15.14 -7.09
C GLU A 86 -12.44 -15.10 -6.75
N ARG A 87 -12.81 -15.28 -5.48
CA ARG A 87 -14.18 -15.21 -4.98
C ARG A 87 -14.52 -13.83 -4.41
N GLY A 88 -13.55 -12.92 -4.33
CA GLY A 88 -13.68 -11.61 -3.69
C GLY A 88 -13.58 -11.68 -2.16
N GLU A 89 -13.20 -12.83 -1.61
CA GLU A 89 -12.92 -12.99 -0.18
C GLU A 89 -11.50 -12.53 0.13
N LEU A 90 -11.19 -12.28 1.41
CA LEU A 90 -9.81 -11.98 1.82
C LEU A 90 -8.91 -13.18 1.55
N ALA A 91 -7.93 -13.01 0.66
CA ALA A 91 -6.94 -14.04 0.34
C ALA A 91 -5.90 -14.18 1.45
N THR A 92 -5.56 -13.06 2.08
CA THR A 92 -4.59 -12.99 3.18
C THR A 92 -5.16 -12.16 4.32
N PRO A 93 -4.65 -12.33 5.56
CA PRO A 93 -4.94 -11.42 6.64
C PRO A 93 -4.68 -9.96 6.22
N PRO A 94 -5.52 -9.00 6.62
CA PRO A 94 -5.27 -7.58 6.36
C PRO A 94 -3.96 -7.13 6.99
N GLU A 95 -3.16 -6.39 6.23
CA GLU A 95 -1.88 -5.85 6.70
C GLU A 95 -2.03 -4.39 7.08
N ILE A 96 -1.39 -3.98 8.18
CA ILE A 96 -1.36 -2.58 8.59
C ILE A 96 -0.13 -1.91 7.98
N GLU A 97 -0.36 -0.86 7.20
CA GLU A 97 0.73 -0.04 6.67
C GLU A 97 1.06 1.08 7.66
N ARG A 98 2.25 1.01 8.24
CA ARG A 98 2.78 1.99 9.19
C ARG A 98 3.94 2.76 8.57
N ASP A 99 4.07 4.04 8.91
CA ASP A 99 5.32 4.76 8.69
C ASP A 99 6.36 4.23 9.70
N PRO A 100 7.53 3.74 9.26
CA PRO A 100 8.56 3.21 10.16
C PRO A 100 9.12 4.26 11.13
N ASN A 101 8.94 5.55 10.84
CA ASN A 101 9.40 6.65 11.68
C ASN A 101 8.31 7.16 12.66
N GLU A 102 7.07 6.69 12.51
CA GLU A 102 5.97 7.11 13.38
C GLU A 102 6.02 6.36 14.72
N ARG A 103 5.84 7.11 15.80
CA ARG A 103 5.85 6.53 17.15
C ARG A 103 4.58 5.69 17.36
N ILE A 104 4.77 4.40 17.64
CA ILE A 104 3.67 3.52 18.05
C ILE A 104 3.24 3.90 19.47
N THR A 105 1.97 4.28 19.62
CA THR A 105 1.33 4.56 20.91
C THR A 105 0.22 3.55 21.19
N GLU A 106 -0.25 3.47 22.44
CA GLU A 106 -1.41 2.65 22.80
C GLU A 106 -2.66 3.04 21.99
N GLN A 107 -2.85 4.35 21.77
CA GLN A 107 -3.93 4.89 20.94
C GLN A 107 -3.81 4.43 19.48
N THR A 108 -2.59 4.36 18.94
CA THR A 108 -2.33 3.83 17.60
C THR A 108 -2.76 2.36 17.52
N LEU A 109 -2.31 1.53 18.46
CA LEU A 109 -2.65 0.10 18.50
C LEU A 109 -4.16 -0.14 18.66
N GLN A 110 -4.84 0.68 19.47
CA GLN A 110 -6.28 0.61 19.64
C GLN A 110 -7.02 0.98 18.35
N SER A 111 -6.58 2.04 17.67
CA SER A 111 -7.17 2.49 16.40
C SER A 111 -7.01 1.44 15.30
N GLU A 112 -5.85 0.81 15.25
CA GLU A 112 -5.53 -0.30 14.37
C GLU A 112 -6.40 -1.53 14.63
N ALA A 113 -6.59 -1.90 15.89
CA ALA A 113 -7.48 -3.00 16.27
C ALA A 113 -8.94 -2.74 15.84
N LEU A 114 -9.42 -1.50 16.03
CA LEU A 114 -10.74 -1.09 15.54
C LEU A 114 -10.83 -1.14 14.02
N ALA A 115 -9.76 -0.80 13.30
CA ALA A 115 -9.72 -0.86 11.84
C ALA A 115 -9.83 -2.31 11.34
N LEU A 116 -9.08 -3.23 11.95
CA LEU A 116 -9.18 -4.66 11.66
C LEU A 116 -10.56 -5.23 12.01
N GLN A 117 -11.16 -4.79 13.12
CA GLN A 117 -12.51 -5.18 13.51
C GLN A 117 -13.55 -4.68 12.51
N ALA A 118 -13.42 -3.45 12.01
CA ALA A 118 -14.31 -2.90 10.99
C ALA A 118 -14.24 -3.68 9.68
N VAL A 119 -13.03 -4.11 9.30
CA VAL A 119 -12.82 -4.99 8.15
C VAL A 119 -13.54 -6.32 8.36
N ALA A 120 -13.29 -7.00 9.47
CA ALA A 120 -13.94 -8.28 9.76
C ALA A 120 -15.48 -8.18 9.84
N ALA A 121 -16.01 -7.09 10.38
CA ALA A 121 -17.45 -6.89 10.56
C ALA A 121 -18.23 -6.66 9.25
N CYS A 122 -17.55 -6.17 8.21
CA CYS A 122 -18.17 -5.87 6.90
C CYS A 122 -17.90 -6.95 5.84
N ALA A 123 -17.17 -8.01 6.18
CA ALA A 123 -17.05 -9.17 5.32
C ALA A 123 -18.41 -9.89 5.15
N PRO A 124 -18.64 -10.58 4.01
CA PRO A 124 -17.76 -10.75 2.86
C PRO A 124 -17.78 -9.56 1.89
N TYR A 125 -16.67 -9.36 1.19
CA TYR A 125 -16.50 -8.28 0.22
C TYR A 125 -16.92 -8.70 -1.19
N ARG A 126 -17.56 -7.79 -1.93
CA ARG A 126 -17.91 -7.99 -3.35
C ARG A 126 -17.11 -7.05 -4.24
N ILE A 127 -15.81 -6.99 -3.99
CA ILE A 127 -14.88 -6.09 -4.67
C ILE A 127 -14.11 -6.94 -5.69
N GLY A 128 -13.70 -6.33 -6.81
CA GLY A 128 -13.17 -7.04 -7.98
C GLY A 128 -12.24 -8.22 -7.64
N ARG A 129 -12.46 -9.35 -8.34
CA ARG A 129 -11.76 -10.62 -8.12
C ARG A 129 -10.25 -10.48 -8.33
N ASN A 130 -9.47 -11.25 -7.56
CA ASN A 130 -8.02 -11.39 -7.74
C ASN A 130 -7.23 -10.08 -7.60
N GLN A 131 -7.72 -9.15 -6.78
CA GLN A 131 -7.04 -7.88 -6.51
C GLN A 131 -6.09 -8.01 -5.33
N GLN A 132 -4.86 -7.53 -5.48
CA GLN A 132 -3.83 -7.65 -4.45
C GLN A 132 -3.39 -6.28 -3.96
N ASN A 133 -3.04 -6.20 -2.68
CA ASN A 133 -2.48 -5.00 -2.04
C ASN A 133 -3.32 -3.73 -2.25
N VAL A 134 -4.65 -3.88 -2.21
CA VAL A 134 -5.57 -2.74 -2.27
C VAL A 134 -5.44 -1.97 -0.95
N ALA A 135 -4.86 -0.77 -1.04
CA ALA A 135 -4.65 0.08 0.12
C ALA A 135 -5.87 0.97 0.37
N VAL A 136 -6.34 1.01 1.61
CA VAL A 136 -7.42 1.89 2.06
C VAL A 136 -7.00 2.64 3.31
N THR A 137 -7.33 3.93 3.36
CA THR A 137 -7.11 4.76 4.54
C THR A 137 -8.44 4.92 5.28
N LEU A 138 -8.52 4.44 6.51
CA LEU A 138 -9.66 4.65 7.38
C LEU A 138 -9.46 6.00 8.10
N PRO A 139 -10.37 6.98 7.90
CA PRO A 139 -10.20 8.33 8.43
C PRO A 139 -10.55 8.39 9.92
N SER A 140 -9.96 9.37 10.62
CA SER A 140 -10.41 9.73 11.96
C SER A 140 -11.81 10.38 11.88
N PRO A 141 -12.78 9.99 12.72
CA PRO A 141 -14.12 10.59 12.75
C PRO A 141 -14.12 12.08 13.14
N ASN A 142 -13.12 12.50 13.90
CA ASN A 142 -12.98 13.86 14.41
C ASN A 142 -12.28 14.81 13.44
N ARG A 143 -11.87 14.33 12.26
CA ARG A 143 -11.40 15.22 11.20
C ARG A 143 -12.63 15.65 10.41
N PRO A 144 -13.10 16.91 10.51
CA PRO A 144 -14.10 17.39 9.56
C PRO A 144 -13.50 17.20 8.17
N ALA A 145 -14.26 16.55 7.27
CA ALA A 145 -13.95 16.57 5.84
C ALA A 145 -13.67 18.03 5.52
N THR A 146 -12.45 18.35 5.10
CA THR A 146 -12.01 19.74 4.89
C THR A 146 -13.10 20.43 4.09
N THR A 147 -13.83 21.30 4.78
CA THR A 147 -14.82 22.17 4.19
C THR A 147 -14.11 22.89 3.07
N ILE A 148 -14.44 22.54 1.83
CA ILE A 148 -14.22 23.36 0.66
C ILE A 148 -15.19 24.55 0.84
N SER A 149 -14.87 25.39 1.82
CA SER A 149 -15.54 26.64 2.06
C SER A 149 -14.84 27.65 1.18
N ASP A 150 -15.55 28.05 0.13
CA ASP A 150 -15.75 29.46 -0.14
C ASP A 150 -14.45 30.28 -0.35
N ARG A 151 -13.88 30.17 -1.56
CA ARG A 151 -13.15 31.29 -2.14
C ARG A 151 -14.09 32.00 -3.13
N ARG A 152 -14.73 33.00 -2.57
CA ARG A 152 -15.35 34.15 -3.22
C ARG A 152 -14.49 34.74 -4.34
#